data_AF-A0A6N6JIM7-F1
#
_entry.id   AF-A0A6N6JIM7-F1
#
_cell.length_a   1.000
_cell.length_b   1.000
_cell.length_c   1.000
_cell.angle_alpha   90.00
_cell.angle_beta   90.00
_cell.angle_gamma   90.00
#
_symmetry.space_group_name_H-M   'P 1'
#
loop_
_entity.id
_entity.type
_entity.pdbx_description
1 polymer ?
#
loop_
_entity_poly.entity_id
_entity_poly.type
_entity_poly.pdbx_seq_one_letter_code
_entity_poly.pdbx_strand_id
1 'polypeptide(L)'
;MQINTSSARTILDSVAIRMDESRDITRYIINLLIFLGLLGTFYGLATTIPGVVDTIRSLNLSDGENGAAVVGQLLDGLEGQLAGMGTAFASSLLGLAGSLVVGLLELFAGHGQNRFYREMEEWLSTITRVGFATGDAEGGGFDQSVVATVLDHMVEQIDSLQGLFRKAEHSRLETEEKIDVLTGAMLRMTERLESAVDPTDVLVQIAENQERMNDTLSQQKVASAPQTQEADPEAKMRLRSIDVQLLKVLEEMSAGRTENATQIHDGLARLTRAVENLHNNTREIQGE
;
A
#
# COMPACT_ATOMS: atom_id res chain seq x y z
N MET A 1 27.37 40.82 -19.30
CA MET A 1 27.53 39.54 -18.60
C MET A 1 26.59 38.56 -19.29
N GLN A 2 27.10 37.72 -20.19
CA GLN A 2 26.27 36.76 -20.94
C GLN A 2 26.24 35.44 -20.15
N ILE A 3 25.05 35.00 -19.74
CA ILE A 3 24.86 33.69 -19.13
C ILE A 3 24.66 32.71 -20.29
N ASN A 4 25.55 31.72 -20.42
CA ASN A 4 25.40 30.63 -21.38
C ASN A 4 24.18 29.77 -21.00
N THR A 5 23.47 29.20 -21.97
CA THR A 5 22.30 28.30 -21.77
C THR A 5 22.61 27.17 -20.78
N SER A 6 23.84 26.65 -20.82
CA SER A 6 24.32 25.63 -19.87
C SER A 6 24.35 26.14 -18.42
N SER A 7 24.84 27.36 -18.20
CA SER A 7 24.89 28.00 -16.87
C SER A 7 23.50 28.32 -16.33
N ALA A 8 22.56 28.75 -17.18
CA ALA A 8 21.16 28.99 -16.78
C ALA A 8 20.50 27.70 -16.29
N ARG A 9 20.72 26.58 -16.98
CA ARG A 9 20.20 25.26 -16.57
C ARG A 9 20.80 24.79 -15.25
N THR A 10 22.12 24.93 -15.07
CA THR A 10 22.78 24.58 -13.80
C THR A 10 22.26 25.41 -12.61
N ILE A 11 21.94 26.69 -12.82
CA ILE A 11 21.34 27.54 -11.78
C ILE A 11 19.93 27.04 -11.42
N LEU A 12 19.09 26.74 -12.42
CA LEU A 12 17.76 26.19 -12.19
C LEU A 12 17.80 24.85 -11.44
N ASP A 13 18.68 23.94 -11.86
CA ASP A 13 18.85 22.63 -11.20
C ASP A 13 19.32 22.82 -9.74
N SER A 14 20.27 23.73 -9.49
CA SER A 14 20.74 24.01 -8.13
C SER A 14 19.64 24.61 -7.24
N VAL A 15 18.77 25.47 -7.79
CA VAL A 15 17.64 26.05 -7.07
C VAL A 15 16.58 24.99 -6.79
N ALA A 16 16.26 24.12 -7.76
CA ALA A 16 15.34 23.00 -7.59
C ALA A 16 15.77 22.07 -6.45
N ILE A 17 17.05 21.67 -6.42
CA ILE A 17 17.61 20.81 -5.36
C ILE A 17 17.44 21.45 -3.98
N ARG A 18 17.75 22.75 -3.84
CA ARG A 18 17.58 23.46 -2.57
C ARG A 18 16.12 23.58 -2.13
N MET A 19 15.20 23.72 -3.09
CA MET A 19 13.77 23.78 -2.81
C MET A 19 13.23 22.43 -2.33
N ASP A 20 13.68 21.33 -2.94
CA ASP A 20 13.34 19.98 -2.49
C ASP A 20 13.94 19.65 -1.11
N GLU A 21 15.18 20.03 -0.84
CA GLU A 21 15.79 19.87 0.49
C GLU A 21 14.97 20.59 1.59
N SER A 22 14.45 21.79 1.29
CA SER A 22 13.56 22.51 2.21
C SER A 22 12.22 21.80 2.43
N ARG A 23 11.71 21.06 1.44
CA ARG A 23 10.49 20.25 1.58
C ARG A 23 10.73 19.04 2.47
N ASP A 24 11.89 18.41 2.36
CA ASP A 24 12.25 17.27 3.21
C ASP A 24 12.28 17.66 4.69
N ILE A 25 12.81 18.84 5.02
CA ILE A 25 12.79 19.37 6.38
C ILE A 25 11.36 19.57 6.88
N THR A 26 10.47 20.11 6.04
CA THR A 26 9.07 20.34 6.40
C THR A 26 8.34 19.02 6.65
N ARG A 27 8.56 18.02 5.79
CA ARG A 27 8.02 16.67 5.94
C ARG A 27 8.53 15.98 7.20
N TYR A 28 9.82 16.17 7.53
CA TYR A 28 10.38 15.68 8.79
C TYR A 28 9.68 16.32 10.00
N ILE A 29 9.46 17.63 9.99
CA ILE A 29 8.75 18.34 11.08
C ILE A 29 7.31 17.84 11.24
N ILE A 30 6.59 17.59 10.15
CA ILE A 30 5.23 17.02 10.19
C ILE A 30 5.24 15.64 10.88
N ASN A 31 6.13 14.75 10.45
CA ASN A 31 6.26 13.41 11.05
C ASN A 31 6.70 13.48 12.52
N LEU A 32 7.59 14.42 12.85
CA LEU A 32 8.04 14.66 14.21
C LEU A 32 6.88 15.16 15.10
N LEU A 33 6.02 16.05 14.62
CA LEU A 33 4.83 16.52 15.35
C LEU A 33 3.84 15.40 15.64
N ILE A 34 3.62 14.51 14.66
CA ILE A 34 2.79 13.31 14.85
C ILE A 34 3.43 12.41 15.92
N PHE A 35 4.73 12.15 15.80
CA PHE A 35 5.47 11.35 16.77
C PHE A 35 5.41 11.95 18.18
N LEU A 36 5.56 13.27 18.33
CA LEU A 36 5.42 13.96 19.61
C LEU A 36 4.00 13.81 20.19
N GLY A 37 2.96 13.87 19.35
CA GLY A 37 1.58 13.61 19.78
C GLY A 37 1.38 12.19 20.30
N LEU A 38 1.98 11.19 19.64
CA LEU A 38 1.98 9.79 20.10
C LEU A 38 2.83 9.59 21.36
N LEU A 39 3.95 10.30 21.48
CA LEU A 39 4.78 10.28 22.69
C LEU A 39 4.02 10.84 23.89
N GLY A 40 3.19 11.86 23.67
CA GLY A 40 2.30 12.41 24.69
C GLY A 40 1.24 11.42 25.18
N THR A 41 0.65 10.63 24.29
CA THR A 41 -0.29 9.57 24.71
C THR A 41 0.43 8.47 25.49
N PHE A 42 1.62 8.08 25.06
CA PHE A 42 2.46 7.14 25.79
C PHE A 42 2.80 7.66 27.19
N TYR A 43 3.19 8.93 27.31
CA TYR A 43 3.47 9.55 28.60
C TYR A 43 2.24 9.57 29.51
N GLY A 44 1.07 9.99 29.01
CA GLY A 44 -0.15 10.00 29.81
C GLY A 44 -0.54 8.59 30.27
N LEU A 45 -0.44 7.57 29.40
CA LEU A 45 -0.65 6.17 29.79
C LEU A 45 0.35 5.70 30.84
N ALA A 46 1.64 6.05 30.70
CA ALA A 46 2.66 5.71 31.68
C ALA A 46 2.38 6.31 33.07
N THR A 47 1.72 7.47 33.12
CA THR A 47 1.31 8.09 34.39
C THR A 47 0.00 7.53 34.96
N THR A 48 -0.94 7.07 34.12
CA THR A 48 -2.24 6.56 34.58
C THR A 48 -2.23 5.09 34.98
N ILE A 49 -1.40 4.26 34.33
CA ILE A 49 -1.32 2.82 34.62
C ILE A 49 -0.96 2.53 36.08
N PRO A 50 0.04 3.20 36.71
CA PRO A 50 0.34 2.99 38.14
C PRO A 50 -0.87 3.30 39.03
N GLY A 51 -1.58 4.40 38.76
CA GLY A 51 -2.77 4.78 39.51
C GLY A 51 -3.90 3.76 39.43
N VAL A 52 -4.07 3.10 38.28
CA VAL A 52 -5.01 1.97 38.11
C VAL A 52 -4.62 0.79 39.00
N VAL A 53 -3.33 0.42 39.01
CA VAL A 53 -2.83 -0.68 39.84
C VAL A 53 -3.04 -0.40 41.33
N ASP A 54 -2.78 0.83 41.77
CA ASP A 54 -2.97 1.22 43.17
C ASP A 54 -4.46 1.22 43.56
N THR A 55 -5.33 1.68 42.67
CA THR A 55 -6.80 1.63 42.86
C THR A 55 -7.32 0.19 42.95
N ILE A 56 -6.78 -0.74 42.14
CA ILE A 56 -7.15 -2.16 42.21
C ILE A 56 -6.64 -2.81 43.51
N ARG A 57 -5.44 -2.44 43.96
CA ARG A 57 -4.89 -2.93 45.23
C ARG A 57 -5.68 -2.42 46.43
N SER A 58 -6.15 -1.17 46.39
CA SER A 58 -6.99 -0.61 47.45
C SER A 58 -8.38 -1.24 47.54
N LEU A 59 -8.83 -2.02 46.54
CA LEU A 59 -10.09 -2.77 46.61
C LEU A 59 -9.98 -4.09 47.39
N ASN A 60 -8.77 -4.59 47.64
CA ASN A 60 -8.53 -5.88 48.29
C ASN A 60 -8.40 -5.78 49.82
N LEU A 61 -9.27 -4.99 50.45
CA LEU A 61 -9.22 -4.73 51.90
C LEU A 61 -9.62 -5.97 52.73
N SER A 62 -9.11 -6.04 53.95
CA SER A 62 -9.41 -7.10 54.92
C SER A 62 -10.73 -6.82 55.66
N ASP A 63 -11.39 -7.86 56.16
CA ASP A 63 -12.69 -7.77 56.85
C ASP A 63 -12.67 -6.74 58.01
N GLY A 64 -13.39 -5.61 57.84
CA GLY A 64 -13.61 -4.61 58.90
C GLY A 64 -13.44 -3.13 58.53
N GLU A 65 -13.03 -2.79 57.30
CA GLU A 65 -12.83 -1.38 56.90
C GLU A 65 -14.12 -0.67 56.45
N ASN A 66 -14.21 0.63 56.75
CA ASN A 66 -15.37 1.48 56.44
C ASN A 66 -15.53 1.65 54.93
N GLY A 67 -16.60 1.09 54.34
CA GLY A 67 -16.90 1.19 52.90
C GLY A 67 -16.95 2.62 52.33
N ALA A 68 -17.23 3.64 53.17
CA ALA A 68 -17.18 5.04 52.74
C ALA A 68 -15.75 5.54 52.44
N ALA A 69 -14.73 5.04 53.15
CA ALA A 69 -13.33 5.40 52.91
C ALA A 69 -12.83 4.78 51.59
N VAL A 70 -13.23 3.54 51.32
CA VAL A 70 -12.91 2.81 50.07
C VAL A 70 -13.47 3.54 48.84
N VAL A 71 -14.72 4.01 48.93
CA VAL A 71 -15.34 4.79 47.85
C VAL A 71 -14.62 6.12 47.61
N GLY A 72 -14.19 6.81 48.67
CA GLY A 72 -13.40 8.04 48.52
C GLY A 72 -12.08 7.81 47.79
N GLN A 73 -11.39 6.71 48.11
CA GLN A 73 -10.12 6.35 47.50
C GLN A 73 -10.26 5.91 46.02
N LEU A 74 -11.38 5.27 45.68
CA LEU A 74 -11.74 4.97 44.28
C LEU A 74 -12.00 6.23 43.45
N LEU A 75 -12.71 7.20 44.02
CA LEU A 75 -13.01 8.47 43.35
C LEU A 75 -11.72 9.26 43.09
N ASP A 76 -10.82 9.32 44.06
CA ASP A 76 -9.52 10.02 43.95
C ASP A 76 -8.62 9.35 42.88
N GLY A 77 -8.60 8.02 42.84
CA GLY A 77 -7.88 7.25 41.82
C GLY A 77 -8.44 7.43 40.40
N LEU A 78 -9.78 7.52 40.27
CA LEU A 78 -10.45 7.81 38.99
C LEU A 78 -10.19 9.24 38.51
N GLU A 79 -10.16 10.23 39.41
CA GLU A 79 -9.85 11.62 39.08
C GLU A 79 -8.42 11.76 38.53
N GLY A 80 -7.44 11.11 39.19
CA GLY A 80 -6.06 11.07 38.71
C GLY A 80 -5.91 10.41 37.34
N GLN A 81 -6.66 9.33 37.08
CA GLN A 81 -6.67 8.67 35.77
C GLN A 81 -7.27 9.55 34.68
N LEU A 82 -8.38 10.24 34.96
CA LEU A 82 -9.02 11.17 34.04
C LEU A 82 -8.09 12.33 33.70
N ALA A 83 -7.34 12.85 34.67
CA ALA A 83 -6.35 13.90 34.44
C ALA A 83 -5.21 13.43 33.51
N GLY A 84 -4.63 12.26 33.76
CA GLY A 84 -3.56 11.71 32.91
C GLY A 84 -4.04 11.26 31.52
N MET A 85 -5.30 10.86 31.38
CA MET A 85 -5.93 10.63 30.08
C MET A 85 -6.17 11.94 29.32
N GLY A 86 -6.56 13.00 30.04
CA GLY A 86 -6.73 14.34 29.48
C GLY A 86 -5.43 14.94 28.93
N THR A 87 -4.30 14.76 29.61
CA THR A 87 -2.99 15.21 29.11
C THR A 87 -2.53 14.41 27.89
N ALA A 88 -2.72 13.09 27.90
CA ALA A 88 -2.47 12.23 26.73
C ALA A 88 -3.27 12.70 25.51
N PHE A 89 -4.57 12.92 25.69
CA PHE A 89 -5.47 13.35 24.62
C PHE A 89 -5.12 14.75 24.09
N ALA A 90 -4.90 15.72 24.99
CA ALA A 90 -4.52 17.08 24.60
C ALA A 90 -3.18 17.12 23.85
N SER A 91 -2.19 16.32 24.28
CA SER A 91 -0.90 16.23 23.59
C SER A 91 -1.03 15.60 22.20
N SER A 92 -1.85 14.55 22.05
CA SER A 92 -2.16 13.94 20.75
C SER A 92 -2.84 14.93 19.80
N LEU A 93 -3.85 15.65 20.31
CA LEU A 93 -4.59 16.63 19.54
C LEU A 93 -3.69 17.80 19.11
N LEU A 94 -2.76 18.23 19.96
CA LEU A 94 -1.76 19.25 19.62
C LEU A 94 -0.80 18.75 18.54
N GLY A 95 -0.28 17.52 18.65
CA GLY A 95 0.63 16.95 17.65
C GLY A 95 -0.02 16.81 16.27
N LEU A 96 -1.27 16.34 16.23
CA LEU A 96 -2.04 16.18 14.99
C LEU A 96 -2.53 17.52 14.41
N ALA A 97 -3.02 18.44 15.25
CA ALA A 97 -3.42 19.77 14.78
C ALA A 97 -2.21 20.57 14.28
N GLY A 98 -1.07 20.46 14.97
CA GLY A 98 0.19 21.05 14.55
C GLY A 98 0.66 20.49 13.22
N SER A 99 0.64 19.17 13.05
CA SER A 99 1.03 18.54 11.78
C SER A 99 0.10 18.93 10.62
N LEU A 100 -1.20 19.11 10.89
CA LEU A 100 -2.17 19.59 9.91
C LEU A 100 -1.90 21.04 9.49
N VAL A 101 -1.63 21.94 10.44
CA VAL A 101 -1.31 23.34 10.14
C VAL A 101 -0.02 23.45 9.33
N VAL A 102 1.02 22.71 9.72
CA VAL A 102 2.29 22.68 8.97
C VAL A 102 2.10 22.05 7.59
N GLY A 103 1.30 20.98 7.46
CA GLY A 103 0.96 20.38 6.18
C GLY A 103 0.22 21.34 5.24
N LEU A 104 -0.68 22.18 5.76
CA LEU A 104 -1.31 23.23 4.96
C LEU A 104 -0.30 24.28 4.50
N LEU A 105 0.64 24.69 5.37
CA LEU A 105 1.73 25.59 5.01
C LEU A 105 2.66 24.98 3.94
N GLU A 106 2.92 23.68 4.00
CA GLU A 106 3.70 22.96 2.98
C GLU A 106 3.03 23.03 1.60
N LEU A 107 1.70 22.86 1.54
CA LEU A 107 0.96 23.01 0.29
C LEU A 107 1.07 24.43 -0.28
N PHE A 108 0.92 25.47 0.56
CA PHE A 108 1.08 26.85 0.11
C PHE A 108 2.52 27.15 -0.33
N ALA A 109 3.51 26.68 0.42
CA ALA A 109 4.92 26.81 0.06
C ALA A 109 5.21 26.09 -1.26
N GLY A 110 4.68 24.88 -1.46
CA GLY A 110 4.85 24.10 -2.69
C GLY A 110 4.27 24.79 -3.92
N HIS A 111 3.10 25.41 -3.81
CA HIS A 111 2.54 26.22 -4.89
C HIS A 111 3.38 27.46 -5.21
N GLY A 112 3.82 28.19 -4.16
CA GLY A 112 4.67 29.37 -4.31
C GLY A 112 6.03 29.04 -4.92
N GLN A 113 6.63 27.93 -4.50
CA GLN A 113 7.85 27.37 -5.04
C GLN A 113 7.73 27.05 -6.53
N ASN A 114 6.70 26.30 -6.96
CA ASN A 114 6.49 25.99 -8.38
C ASN A 114 6.26 27.25 -9.22
N ARG A 115 5.57 28.25 -8.68
CA ARG A 115 5.40 29.55 -9.35
C ARG A 115 6.74 30.27 -9.50
N PHE A 116 7.51 30.37 -8.42
CA PHE A 116 8.82 31.00 -8.41
C PHE A 116 9.79 30.33 -9.39
N TYR A 117 9.82 29.00 -9.43
CA TYR A 117 10.66 28.25 -10.38
C TYR A 117 10.31 28.58 -11.84
N ARG A 118 9.01 28.60 -12.18
CA ARG A 118 8.56 28.99 -13.53
C ARG A 118 8.90 30.45 -13.87
N GLU A 119 8.73 31.37 -12.93
CA GLU A 119 9.09 32.78 -13.11
C GLU A 119 10.62 32.95 -13.31
N MET A 120 11.44 32.17 -12.58
CA MET A 120 12.89 32.13 -12.78
C MET A 120 13.28 31.57 -14.15
N GLU A 121 12.62 30.50 -14.60
CA GLU A 121 12.83 29.89 -15.91
C GLU A 121 12.51 30.89 -17.03
N GLU A 122 11.34 31.56 -16.95
CA GLU A 122 10.93 32.59 -17.91
C GLU A 122 11.91 33.78 -17.92
N TRP A 123 12.35 34.24 -16.75
CA TRP A 123 13.34 35.32 -16.64
C TRP A 123 14.69 34.95 -17.26
N LEU A 124 15.21 33.74 -16.99
CA LEU A 124 16.45 33.25 -17.59
C LEU A 124 16.33 33.07 -19.12
N SER A 125 15.17 32.63 -19.60
CA SER A 125 14.91 32.50 -21.05
C SER A 125 14.98 33.86 -21.76
N THR A 126 14.50 34.92 -21.11
CA THR A 126 14.53 36.29 -21.64
C THR A 126 15.96 36.81 -21.78
N ILE A 127 16.81 36.59 -20.78
CA ILE A 127 18.22 36.99 -20.80
C ILE A 127 18.98 36.23 -21.89
N THR A 128 18.72 34.93 -22.01
CA THR A 128 19.36 34.08 -23.02
C THR A 128 18.98 34.50 -24.44
N ARG A 129 17.69 34.80 -24.70
CA ARG A 129 17.20 35.27 -26.01
C ARG A 129 17.80 36.63 -26.40
N VAL A 130 17.98 37.55 -25.44
CA VAL A 130 18.63 38.85 -25.69
C VAL A 130 20.11 38.69 -26.02
N GLY A 131 20.82 37.74 -25.38
CA GLY A 131 22.23 37.45 -25.66
C GLY A 131 22.50 37.04 -27.12
N PHE A 132 21.62 36.23 -27.72
CA PHE A 132 21.71 35.84 -29.13
C PHE A 132 21.34 36.97 -30.10
N ALA A 133 20.31 37.78 -29.77
CA ALA A 133 19.88 38.89 -30.63
C ALA A 133 20.91 40.03 -30.74
N THR A 134 21.80 40.18 -29.75
CA THR A 134 22.87 41.19 -29.76
C THR A 134 24.18 40.72 -30.40
N GLY A 135 24.30 39.43 -30.75
CA GLY A 135 25.54 38.83 -31.27
C GLY A 135 25.70 38.84 -32.80
N ASP A 136 24.65 39.16 -33.56
CA ASP A 136 24.61 39.00 -35.02
C ASP A 136 24.20 40.29 -35.79
N ALA A 137 24.22 41.44 -35.12
CA ALA A 137 23.75 42.71 -35.69
C ALA A 137 24.84 43.57 -36.39
N GLU A 138 26.03 43.03 -36.63
CA GLU A 138 27.10 43.71 -37.39
C GLU A 138 27.60 42.84 -38.55
N GLY A 139 26.78 42.69 -39.59
CA GLY A 139 27.19 41.99 -40.81
C GLY A 139 26.06 41.89 -41.83
N GLY A 140 25.90 42.92 -42.66
CA GLY A 140 24.93 42.93 -43.75
C GLY A 140 25.20 41.86 -44.80
N GLY A 141 24.37 40.83 -44.80
CA GLY A 141 24.25 39.82 -45.85
C GLY A 141 23.26 38.77 -45.40
N PHE A 142 22.08 38.69 -46.03
CA PHE A 142 21.20 37.54 -45.86
C PHE A 142 21.92 36.33 -46.45
N ASP A 143 22.66 35.63 -45.59
CA ASP A 143 23.62 34.63 -46.01
C ASP A 143 22.86 33.35 -46.39
N GLN A 144 22.86 33.04 -47.68
CA GLN A 144 22.26 31.83 -48.25
C GLN A 144 22.83 30.55 -47.59
N SER A 145 24.01 30.66 -46.97
CA SER A 145 24.64 29.62 -46.14
C SER A 145 23.79 29.27 -44.90
N VAL A 146 23.22 30.26 -44.19
CA VAL A 146 22.42 30.05 -42.98
C VAL A 146 21.10 29.35 -43.32
N VAL A 147 20.49 29.70 -44.46
CA VAL A 147 19.27 29.03 -44.95
C VAL A 147 19.57 27.58 -45.34
N ALA A 148 20.72 27.31 -45.98
CA ALA A 148 21.14 25.96 -46.31
C ALA A 148 21.42 25.11 -45.06
N THR A 149 22.08 25.67 -44.05
CA THR A 149 22.34 24.98 -42.77
C THR A 149 21.05 24.70 -42.00
N VAL A 150 20.08 25.62 -41.98
CA VAL A 150 18.78 25.40 -41.35
C VAL A 150 17.97 24.32 -42.08
N LEU A 151 18.01 24.29 -43.41
CA LEU A 151 17.36 23.24 -44.21
C LEU A 151 17.98 21.86 -43.96
N ASP A 152 19.31 21.78 -43.89
CA ASP A 152 20.03 20.54 -43.58
C ASP A 152 19.65 20.03 -42.17
N HIS A 153 19.58 20.94 -41.21
CA HIS A 153 19.15 20.62 -39.85
C HIS A 153 17.68 20.18 -39.76
N MET A 154 16.80 20.74 -40.61
CA MET A 154 15.40 20.28 -40.69
C MET A 154 15.29 18.88 -41.29
N VAL A 155 16.14 18.53 -42.26
CA VAL A 155 16.18 17.17 -42.83
C VAL A 155 16.64 16.16 -41.77
N GLU A 156 17.68 16.48 -41.00
CA GLU A 156 18.13 15.66 -39.87
C GLU A 156 17.06 15.54 -38.78
N GLN A 157 16.34 16.63 -38.47
CA GLN A 157 15.25 16.60 -37.49
C GLN A 157 14.06 15.74 -37.96
N ILE A 158 13.72 15.77 -39.25
CA ILE A 158 12.66 14.94 -39.82
C ILE A 158 13.05 13.46 -39.77
N ASP A 159 14.30 13.12 -40.05
CA ASP A 159 14.78 11.74 -39.95
C ASP A 159 14.75 11.24 -38.49
N SER A 160 15.18 12.09 -37.54
CA SER A 160 15.08 11.81 -36.11
C SER A 160 13.62 11.60 -35.67
N LEU A 161 12.70 12.47 -36.09
CA LEU A 161 11.27 12.32 -35.81
C LEU A 161 10.69 11.04 -36.41
N GLN A 162 11.03 10.71 -37.66
CA GLN A 162 10.61 9.44 -38.27
C GLN A 162 11.16 8.23 -37.51
N GLY A 163 12.40 8.29 -37.02
CA GLY A 163 12.99 7.29 -36.15
C GLY A 163 12.21 7.10 -34.84
N LEU A 164 11.85 8.21 -34.19
CA LEU A 164 11.03 8.20 -32.96
C LEU A 164 9.62 7.66 -33.22
N PHE A 165 8.97 8.02 -34.34
CA PHE A 165 7.67 7.48 -34.71
C PHE A 165 7.71 5.97 -34.96
N ARG A 166 8.75 5.47 -35.64
CA ARG A 166 8.94 4.01 -35.84
C ARG A 166 9.16 3.29 -34.52
N LYS A 167 9.98 3.86 -33.62
CA LYS A 167 10.23 3.30 -32.28
C LYS A 167 8.94 3.28 -31.44
N ALA A 168 8.16 4.36 -31.49
CA ALA A 168 6.89 4.48 -30.78
C ALA A 168 5.84 3.49 -31.30
N GLU A 169 5.75 3.31 -32.62
CA GLU A 169 4.86 2.33 -33.25
C GLU A 169 5.21 0.90 -32.82
N HIS A 170 6.50 0.55 -32.84
CA HIS A 170 6.98 -0.76 -32.39
C HIS A 170 6.67 -1.01 -30.92
N SER A 171 6.92 -0.02 -30.06
CA SER A 171 6.60 -0.10 -28.63
C SER A 171 5.09 -0.25 -28.38
N ARG A 172 4.25 0.40 -29.19
CA ARG A 172 2.79 0.26 -29.10
C ARG A 172 2.36 -1.17 -29.44
N LEU A 173 2.88 -1.75 -30.52
CA LEU A 173 2.56 -3.13 -30.92
C LEU A 173 2.99 -4.15 -29.85
N GLU A 174 4.19 -4.00 -29.26
CA GLU A 174 4.61 -4.86 -28.14
C GLU A 174 3.69 -4.72 -26.91
N THR A 175 3.21 -3.51 -26.65
CA THR A 175 2.31 -3.25 -25.53
C THR A 175 0.95 -3.90 -25.77
N GLU A 176 0.43 -3.82 -27.00
CA GLU A 176 -0.81 -4.49 -27.40
C GLU A 176 -0.71 -6.02 -27.25
N GLU A 177 0.39 -6.63 -27.69
CA GLU A 177 0.64 -8.07 -27.51
C GLU A 177 0.66 -8.47 -26.02
N LYS A 178 1.32 -7.67 -25.17
CA LYS A 178 1.39 -7.93 -23.73
C LYS A 178 0.02 -7.76 -23.04
N ILE A 179 -0.80 -6.80 -23.48
CA ILE A 179 -2.18 -6.62 -23.00
C ILE A 179 -3.03 -7.83 -23.37
N ASP A 180 -2.86 -8.39 -24.57
CA ASP A 180 -3.58 -9.59 -25.00
C ASP A 180 -3.20 -10.81 -24.13
N VAL A 181 -1.90 -10.99 -23.85
CA VAL A 181 -1.41 -12.04 -22.93
C VAL A 181 -1.99 -11.88 -21.52
N LEU A 182 -2.00 -10.66 -20.98
CA LEU A 182 -2.56 -10.36 -19.66
C LEU A 182 -4.06 -10.65 -19.61
N THR A 183 -4.79 -10.20 -20.63
CA THR A 183 -6.25 -10.42 -20.75
C THR A 183 -6.55 -11.92 -20.82
N GLY A 184 -5.79 -12.68 -21.60
CA GLY A 184 -5.92 -14.13 -21.65
C GLY A 184 -5.59 -14.82 -20.32
N ALA A 185 -4.62 -14.33 -19.56
CA ALA A 185 -4.31 -14.85 -18.23
C ALA A 185 -5.45 -14.58 -17.22
N MET A 186 -6.05 -13.38 -17.27
CA MET A 186 -7.21 -13.02 -16.46
C MET A 186 -8.42 -13.89 -16.80
N LEU A 187 -8.71 -14.11 -18.08
CA LEU A 187 -9.82 -14.96 -18.51
C LEU A 187 -9.66 -16.40 -17.97
N ARG A 188 -8.44 -16.97 -18.06
CA ARG A 188 -8.14 -18.30 -17.51
C ARG A 188 -8.27 -18.36 -15.98
N MET A 189 -7.90 -17.29 -15.29
CA MET A 189 -8.06 -17.21 -13.84
C MET A 189 -9.55 -17.16 -13.45
N THR A 190 -10.36 -16.40 -14.18
CA THR A 190 -11.81 -16.35 -14.00
C THR A 190 -12.46 -17.70 -14.29
N GLU A 191 -12.13 -18.35 -15.40
CA GLU A 191 -12.64 -19.68 -15.75
C GLU A 191 -12.27 -20.73 -14.69
N ARG A 192 -11.07 -20.64 -14.11
CA ARG A 192 -10.63 -21.51 -13.04
C ARG A 192 -11.31 -21.22 -11.69
N LEU A 193 -11.66 -19.96 -11.43
CA LEU A 193 -12.44 -19.56 -10.25
C LEU A 193 -13.89 -20.01 -10.38
N GLU A 194 -14.48 -19.94 -11.57
CA GLU A 194 -15.81 -20.49 -11.86
C GLU A 194 -15.84 -22.02 -11.85
N SER A 195 -14.73 -22.67 -12.24
CA SER A 195 -14.59 -24.13 -12.19
C SER A 195 -14.23 -24.67 -10.80
N ALA A 196 -13.82 -23.81 -9.87
CA ALA A 196 -13.63 -24.21 -8.48
C ALA A 196 -15.02 -24.44 -7.88
N VAL A 197 -15.31 -25.70 -7.54
CA VAL A 197 -16.60 -26.16 -6.98
C VAL A 197 -17.19 -25.11 -6.03
N ASP A 198 -18.41 -24.66 -6.30
CA ASP A 198 -19.12 -23.69 -5.48
C ASP A 198 -19.08 -24.18 -4.02
N PRO A 199 -18.51 -23.41 -3.07
CA PRO A 199 -18.50 -23.78 -1.66
C PRO A 199 -19.91 -24.12 -1.15
N THR A 200 -20.93 -23.53 -1.76
CA THR A 200 -22.34 -23.80 -1.48
C THR A 200 -22.75 -25.21 -1.90
N ASP A 201 -22.30 -25.70 -3.06
CA ASP A 201 -22.57 -27.07 -3.51
C ASP A 201 -21.92 -28.10 -2.58
N VAL A 202 -20.70 -27.82 -2.11
CA VAL A 202 -20.02 -28.68 -1.12
C VAL A 202 -20.79 -28.70 0.20
N LEU A 203 -21.28 -27.54 0.67
CA LEU A 203 -22.07 -27.45 1.90
C LEU A 203 -23.44 -28.13 1.79
N VAL A 204 -24.11 -28.01 0.64
CA VAL A 204 -25.37 -28.71 0.33
C VAL A 204 -25.14 -30.21 0.31
N GLN A 205 -24.08 -30.68 -0.37
CA GLN A 205 -23.75 -32.10 -0.45
C GLN A 205 -23.36 -32.69 0.93
N ILE A 206 -22.70 -31.91 1.78
CA ILE A 206 -22.42 -32.28 3.18
C ILE A 206 -23.72 -32.35 3.99
N ALA A 207 -24.62 -31.38 3.85
CA ALA A 207 -25.90 -31.36 4.55
C ALA A 207 -26.79 -32.56 4.15
N GLU A 208 -26.91 -32.86 2.87
CA GLU A 208 -27.66 -34.02 2.35
C GLU A 208 -27.08 -35.35 2.87
N ASN A 209 -25.75 -35.46 2.94
CA ASN A 209 -25.10 -36.65 3.46
C ASN A 209 -25.28 -36.79 4.98
N GLN A 210 -25.30 -35.68 5.73
CA GLN A 210 -25.61 -35.68 7.16
C GLN A 210 -27.08 -36.06 7.43
N GLU A 211 -28.01 -35.61 6.60
CA GLU A 211 -29.42 -35.99 6.68
C GLU A 211 -29.61 -37.50 6.45
N ARG A 212 -28.99 -38.06 5.40
CA ARG A 212 -28.98 -39.51 5.12
C ARG A 212 -28.32 -40.33 6.24
N MET A 213 -27.25 -39.80 6.83
CA MET A 213 -26.59 -40.42 7.99
C MET A 213 -27.54 -40.44 9.19
N ASN A 214 -28.25 -39.33 9.46
CA ASN A 214 -29.19 -39.26 10.57
C ASN A 214 -30.39 -40.18 10.38
N ASP A 215 -30.89 -40.31 9.15
CA ASP A 215 -31.97 -41.25 8.80
C ASP A 215 -31.56 -42.70 8.99
N THR A 216 -30.35 -43.08 8.59
CA THR A 216 -29.86 -44.45 8.80
C THR A 216 -29.62 -44.76 10.27
N LEU A 217 -29.09 -43.82 11.05
CA LEU A 217 -28.93 -43.97 12.50
C LEU A 217 -30.27 -44.03 13.25
N SER A 218 -31.27 -43.27 12.82
CA SER A 218 -32.60 -43.28 13.42
C SER A 218 -33.36 -44.56 13.07
N GLN A 219 -33.29 -45.04 11.83
CA GLN A 219 -33.83 -46.35 11.43
C GLN A 219 -33.16 -47.51 12.19
N GLN A 220 -31.84 -47.44 12.42
CA GLN A 220 -31.11 -48.45 13.19
C GLN A 220 -31.50 -48.45 14.68
N LYS A 221 -31.77 -47.28 15.27
CA LYS A 221 -32.30 -47.16 16.64
C LYS A 221 -33.74 -47.69 16.80
N VAL A 222 -34.56 -47.61 15.76
CA VAL A 222 -35.94 -48.13 15.78
C VAL A 222 -35.99 -49.64 15.56
N ALA A 223 -35.01 -50.22 14.86
CA ALA A 223 -34.91 -51.67 14.64
C ALA A 223 -34.30 -52.46 15.82
N SER A 224 -33.68 -51.79 16.80
CA SER A 224 -33.05 -52.45 17.97
C SER A 224 -33.89 -52.25 19.24
N ALA A 225 -34.76 -53.22 19.54
CA ALA A 225 -35.39 -53.36 20.86
C ALA A 225 -34.33 -53.70 21.93
N PRO A 226 -34.59 -53.39 23.23
CA PRO A 226 -33.55 -53.30 24.24
C PRO A 226 -33.15 -54.69 24.74
N GLN A 227 -32.08 -55.26 24.20
CA GLN A 227 -31.34 -56.33 24.88
C GLN A 227 -29.83 -56.11 24.80
N THR A 228 -29.25 -55.93 25.99
CA THR A 228 -27.84 -56.21 26.35
C THR A 228 -26.74 -55.54 25.52
N GLN A 229 -26.37 -54.34 25.97
CA GLN A 229 -25.04 -53.97 26.47
C GLN A 229 -23.86 -54.93 26.18
N GLU A 230 -23.45 -55.03 24.92
CA GLU A 230 -22.04 -55.16 24.55
C GLU A 230 -21.86 -54.31 23.28
N ALA A 231 -21.00 -53.29 23.35
CA ALA A 231 -20.76 -52.41 22.21
C ALA A 231 -20.18 -53.24 21.07
N ASP A 232 -21.02 -53.50 20.06
CA ASP A 232 -20.78 -54.33 18.90
C ASP A 232 -19.37 -54.07 18.34
N PRO A 233 -18.45 -55.05 18.33
CA PRO A 233 -17.09 -54.88 17.83
C PRO A 233 -17.08 -54.36 16.38
N GLU A 234 -18.15 -54.61 15.62
CA GLU A 234 -18.34 -54.10 14.28
C GLU A 234 -18.55 -52.56 14.26
N ALA A 235 -19.31 -52.01 15.20
CA ALA A 235 -19.50 -50.56 15.33
C ALA A 235 -18.18 -49.85 15.69
N LYS A 236 -17.34 -50.47 16.53
CA LYS A 236 -16.00 -49.96 16.85
C LYS A 236 -15.05 -50.02 15.66
N MET A 237 -15.10 -51.08 14.85
CA MET A 237 -14.32 -51.15 13.61
C MET A 237 -14.78 -50.11 12.57
N ARG A 238 -16.10 -49.88 12.45
CA ARG A 238 -16.66 -48.84 11.58
C ARG A 238 -16.26 -47.44 12.02
N LEU A 239 -16.32 -47.13 13.32
CA LEU A 239 -15.85 -45.85 13.86
C LEU A 239 -14.35 -45.64 13.60
N ARG A 240 -13.53 -46.67 13.82
CA ARG A 240 -12.08 -46.61 13.51
C ARG A 240 -11.82 -46.43 12.01
N SER A 241 -12.62 -47.06 11.15
CA SER A 241 -12.55 -46.88 9.70
C SER A 241 -12.91 -45.45 9.28
N ILE A 242 -13.96 -44.87 9.89
CA ILE A 242 -14.37 -43.48 9.65
C ILE A 242 -13.26 -42.52 10.10
N ASP A 243 -12.65 -42.75 11.25
CA ASP A 243 -11.56 -41.92 11.78
C ASP A 243 -10.35 -41.90 10.83
N VAL A 244 -9.99 -43.07 10.28
CA VAL A 244 -8.93 -43.21 9.28
C VAL A 244 -9.27 -42.52 7.96
N GLN A 245 -10.53 -42.61 7.51
CA GLN A 245 -10.98 -41.92 6.29
C GLN A 245 -11.05 -40.41 6.48
N LEU A 246 -11.49 -39.91 7.64
CA LEU A 246 -11.50 -38.48 7.97
C LEU A 246 -10.09 -37.90 8.06
N LEU A 247 -9.15 -38.64 8.65
CA LEU A 247 -7.73 -38.28 8.64
C LEU A 247 -7.19 -38.18 7.22
N LYS A 248 -7.51 -39.14 6.35
CA LYS A 248 -7.07 -39.13 4.95
C LYS A 248 -7.66 -37.97 4.14
N VAL A 249 -8.94 -37.65 4.34
CA VAL A 249 -9.58 -36.49 3.70
C VAL A 249 -8.99 -35.18 4.21
N LEU A 250 -8.70 -35.06 5.51
CA LEU A 250 -8.00 -33.89 6.07
C LEU A 250 -6.60 -33.73 5.48
N GLU A 251 -5.88 -34.84 5.29
CA GLU A 251 -4.55 -34.85 4.68
C GLU A 251 -4.61 -34.44 3.20
N GLU A 252 -5.54 -34.99 2.42
CA GLU A 252 -5.77 -34.61 1.02
C GLU A 252 -6.24 -33.14 0.87
N MET A 253 -7.10 -32.65 1.78
CA MET A 253 -7.51 -31.23 1.81
C MET A 253 -6.36 -30.30 2.22
N SER A 254 -5.51 -30.72 3.14
CA SER A 254 -4.32 -29.95 3.54
C SER A 254 -3.32 -29.89 2.41
N ALA A 255 -3.05 -31.02 1.75
CA ALA A 255 -2.18 -31.12 0.59
C ALA A 255 -2.70 -30.26 -0.59
N GLY A 256 -3.99 -30.34 -0.89
CA GLY A 256 -4.62 -29.52 -1.93
C GLY A 256 -4.57 -28.02 -1.65
N ARG A 257 -4.70 -27.60 -0.38
CA ARG A 257 -4.50 -26.18 0.01
C ARG A 257 -3.07 -25.73 -0.19
N THR A 258 -2.08 -26.54 0.18
CA THR A 258 -0.67 -26.19 -0.04
C THR A 258 -0.31 -26.15 -1.52
N GLU A 259 -0.87 -27.07 -2.32
CA GLU A 259 -0.67 -27.08 -3.77
C GLU A 259 -1.30 -25.85 -4.44
N ASN A 260 -2.54 -25.50 -4.09
CA ASN A 260 -3.20 -24.29 -4.58
C ASN A 260 -2.46 -23.02 -4.15
N ALA A 261 -1.99 -22.94 -2.91
CA ALA A 261 -1.18 -21.81 -2.43
C ALA A 261 0.13 -21.67 -3.23
N THR A 262 0.79 -22.79 -3.53
CA THR A 262 2.02 -22.80 -4.34
C THR A 262 1.74 -22.34 -5.77
N GLN A 263 0.65 -22.83 -6.38
CA GLN A 263 0.26 -22.42 -7.74
C GLN A 263 -0.13 -20.94 -7.83
N ILE A 264 -0.83 -20.40 -6.81
CA ILE A 264 -1.13 -18.97 -6.72
C ILE A 264 0.15 -18.16 -6.57
N HIS A 265 1.07 -18.60 -5.69
CA HIS A 265 2.35 -17.94 -5.49
C HIS A 265 3.19 -17.92 -6.78
N ASP A 266 3.25 -19.04 -7.51
CA ASP A 266 3.93 -19.12 -8.80
C ASP A 266 3.27 -18.24 -9.88
N GLY A 267 1.94 -18.18 -9.89
CA GLY A 267 1.18 -17.26 -10.76
C GLY A 267 1.50 -15.80 -10.47
N LEU A 268 1.50 -15.41 -9.18
CA LEU A 268 1.90 -14.08 -8.73
C LEU A 268 3.35 -13.77 -9.09
N ALA A 269 4.29 -14.69 -8.88
CA ALA A 269 5.69 -14.48 -9.23
C ALA A 269 5.89 -14.27 -10.75
N ARG A 270 5.13 -14.99 -11.59
CA ARG A 270 5.12 -14.76 -13.05
C ARG A 270 4.56 -13.38 -13.41
N LEU A 271 3.50 -12.96 -12.74
CA LEU A 271 2.88 -11.65 -12.97
C LEU A 271 3.81 -10.51 -12.53
N THR A 272 4.47 -10.64 -11.37
CA THR A 272 5.49 -9.69 -10.91
C THR A 272 6.64 -9.57 -11.90
N ARG A 273 7.18 -10.69 -12.40
CA ARG A 273 8.23 -10.67 -13.44
C ARG A 273 7.76 -10.04 -14.74
N ALA A 274 6.52 -10.27 -15.15
CA ALA A 274 5.95 -9.64 -16.34
C ALA A 274 5.82 -8.11 -16.17
N VAL A 275 5.45 -7.64 -14.98
CA VAL A 275 5.36 -6.21 -14.63
C VAL A 275 6.75 -5.57 -14.52
N GLU A 276 7.73 -6.24 -13.91
CA GLU A 276 9.12 -5.77 -13.85
C GLU A 276 9.73 -5.66 -15.25
N ASN A 277 9.49 -6.65 -16.12
CA ASN A 277 9.93 -6.61 -17.51
C ASN A 277 9.25 -5.46 -18.29
N LEU A 278 7.99 -5.14 -17.99
CA LEU A 278 7.29 -3.99 -18.57
C LEU A 278 7.92 -2.66 -18.12
N HIS A 279 8.22 -2.55 -16.82
CA HIS A 279 8.87 -1.37 -16.23
C HIS A 279 10.27 -1.14 -16.81
N ASN A 280 11.10 -2.19 -16.87
CA ASN A 280 12.46 -2.10 -17.37
C ASN A 280 12.53 -1.75 -18.87
N ASN A 281 11.63 -2.34 -19.67
CA ASN A 281 11.57 -2.05 -21.11
C ASN A 281 11.06 -0.61 -21.38
N THR A 282 10.19 -0.07 -20.51
CA THR A 282 9.77 1.34 -20.56
C THR A 282 10.94 2.30 -20.26
N ARG A 283 11.88 1.92 -19.39
CA ARG A 283 13.11 2.71 -19.13
C ARG A 283 14.09 2.67 -20.31
N GLU A 284 14.32 1.51 -20.93
CA GLU A 284 15.16 1.42 -22.14
C GLU A 284 14.59 2.20 -23.33
N ILE A 285 13.27 2.32 -23.43
CA ILE A 285 12.62 3.11 -24.48
C ILE A 285 12.74 4.62 -24.23
N GLN A 286 12.73 5.06 -22.96
CA GLN A 286 12.84 6.47 -22.55
C GLN A 286 14.26 7.02 -22.45
N GLY A 287 15.30 6.19 -22.53
CA GLY A 287 16.68 6.67 -22.62
C GLY A 287 17.20 7.31 -21.34
N GLU A 288 17.15 6.56 -20.24
CA GLU A 288 18.20 6.59 -19.21
C GLU A 288 19.17 5.44 -19.44
#